data_AF-A0A268TFR0-F1
#
_entry.id   AF-A0A268TFR0-F1
#
_cell.length_a   1.000
_cell.length_b   1.000
_cell.length_c   1.000
_cell.angle_alpha   90.00
_cell.angle_beta   90.00
_cell.angle_gamma   90.00
#
_symmetry.space_group_name_H-M   'P 1'
#
loop_
_entity.id
_entity.type
_entity.pdbx_description
1 polymer ?
#
loop_
_entity_poly.entity_id
_entity_poly.type
_entity_poly.pdbx_seq_one_letter_code
_entity_poly.pdbx_strand_id
1 'polypeptide(L)'
;MFAIKNAIIEKLLRKAKVQTDTQELKITYSGEGIINGEIDLESFATSILNFGKAIQVIKESLEIEEKLDVKIIATKEGSFQVDLVLATQGMWQSFKGLFASEGASAITNIMSMLGIGISGLGGLFALYKHLGGKEPKNIEEKGNIVLIVDDGGIALDFAKKVVEIYQNPKFREYMENFIKNPLDSDEIDVISVKYNNDVLEIPKSDKDFYKKTFGQKNLICR
;
A
#
# COMPACT_ATOMS: atom_id res chain seq x y z
N MET A 1 40.24 -5.27 32.33
CA MET A 1 39.58 -3.96 32.13
C MET A 1 39.06 -3.73 30.69
N PHE A 2 39.66 -4.33 29.66
CA PHE A 2 39.28 -4.16 28.24
C PHE A 2 37.95 -4.84 27.85
N ALA A 3 37.66 -6.04 28.37
CA ALA A 3 36.44 -6.80 28.02
C ALA A 3 35.13 -6.14 28.48
N ILE A 4 35.15 -5.45 29.63
CA ILE A 4 33.97 -4.78 30.19
C ILE A 4 33.59 -3.54 29.36
N LYS A 5 34.59 -2.82 28.82
CA LYS A 5 34.34 -1.68 27.91
C LYS A 5 33.67 -2.13 26.62
N ASN A 6 34.10 -3.24 26.02
CA ASN A 6 33.48 -3.77 24.80
C ASN A 6 32.05 -4.26 25.02
N ALA A 7 31.77 -4.95 26.13
CA ALA A 7 30.41 -5.39 26.46
C ALA A 7 29.46 -4.21 26.72
N ILE A 8 29.95 -3.11 27.33
CA ILE A 8 29.17 -1.89 27.51
C ILE A 8 28.95 -1.18 26.18
N ILE A 9 29.95 -1.10 25.30
CA ILE A 9 29.83 -0.51 23.97
C ILE A 9 28.85 -1.31 23.09
N GLU A 10 28.91 -2.64 23.06
CA GLU A 10 27.93 -3.45 22.33
C GLU A 10 26.51 -3.35 22.91
N LYS A 11 26.39 -3.25 24.23
CA LYS A 11 25.11 -3.04 24.92
C LYS A 11 24.54 -1.64 24.67
N LEU A 12 25.41 -0.63 24.50
CA LEU A 12 25.06 0.73 24.10
C LEU A 12 24.69 0.81 22.61
N LEU A 13 25.41 0.10 21.73
CA LEU A 13 25.10 0.00 20.30
C LEU A 13 23.79 -0.77 20.05
N ARG A 14 23.49 -1.82 20.83
CA ARG A 14 22.17 -2.48 20.82
C ARG A 14 21.05 -1.56 21.33
N LYS A 15 21.33 -0.67 22.29
CA LYS A 15 20.37 0.32 22.81
C LYS A 15 20.22 1.56 21.94
N ALA A 16 21.16 1.82 21.04
CA ALA A 16 21.10 2.84 20.00
C ALA A 16 20.50 2.31 18.67
N LYS A 17 19.86 1.13 18.69
CA LYS A 17 19.01 0.71 17.58
C LYS A 17 17.88 1.73 17.45
N VAL A 18 17.82 2.36 16.27
CA VAL A 18 16.63 3.04 15.78
C VAL A 18 15.42 2.14 16.05
N GLN A 19 14.47 2.62 16.85
CA GLN A 19 13.19 1.94 17.04
C GLN A 19 12.46 2.00 15.70
N THR A 20 12.40 0.85 15.07
CA THR A 20 11.79 0.64 13.76
C THR A 20 10.47 -0.05 14.04
N ASP A 21 9.37 0.57 13.61
CA ASP A 21 8.10 -0.15 13.61
C ASP A 21 7.97 -0.92 12.31
N THR A 22 7.59 -2.18 12.43
CA THR A 22 7.53 -3.12 11.30
C THR A 22 6.14 -3.73 11.26
N GLN A 23 5.50 -3.63 10.11
CA GLN A 23 4.22 -4.28 9.84
C GLN A 23 4.40 -5.20 8.65
N GLU A 24 3.85 -6.41 8.77
CA GLU A 24 3.95 -7.43 7.74
C GLU A 24 2.72 -7.38 6.83
N LEU A 25 2.96 -7.26 5.54
CA LEU A 25 1.95 -7.41 4.50
C LEU A 25 2.31 -8.63 3.65
N LYS A 26 1.36 -9.50 3.35
CA LYS A 26 1.63 -10.65 2.48
C LYS A 26 0.97 -10.44 1.12
N ILE A 27 1.78 -10.51 0.06
CA ILE A 27 1.29 -10.47 -1.33
C ILE A 27 1.47 -11.86 -1.93
N THR A 28 0.37 -12.41 -2.44
CA THR A 28 0.35 -13.74 -3.06
C THR A 28 -0.14 -13.61 -4.49
N TYR A 29 0.54 -14.28 -5.41
CA TYR A 29 0.13 -14.42 -6.80
C TYR A 29 -0.35 -15.85 -6.98
N SER A 30 -1.57 -16.04 -7.46
CA SER A 30 -2.19 -17.37 -7.59
C SER A 30 -2.82 -17.50 -8.97
N GLY A 31 -2.71 -18.68 -9.58
CA GLY A 31 -3.40 -19.01 -10.83
C GLY A 31 -3.07 -20.42 -11.29
N GLU A 32 -3.88 -20.96 -12.20
CA GLU A 32 -3.74 -22.35 -12.67
C GLU A 32 -2.45 -22.58 -13.47
N GLY A 33 -1.91 -21.53 -14.10
CA GLY A 33 -0.64 -21.61 -14.83
C GLY A 33 0.61 -21.44 -13.96
N ILE A 34 0.47 -21.22 -12.65
CA ILE A 34 1.59 -21.32 -11.69
C ILE A 34 1.92 -22.81 -11.48
N ILE A 35 2.62 -23.39 -12.44
CA ILE A 35 3.09 -24.77 -12.40
C ILE A 35 4.40 -24.79 -11.63
N ASN A 36 4.49 -25.62 -10.58
CA ASN A 36 5.65 -25.72 -9.68
C ASN A 36 6.03 -24.41 -8.96
N GLY A 37 5.09 -23.47 -8.79
CA GLY A 37 5.34 -22.25 -8.03
C GLY A 37 6.19 -21.19 -8.73
N GLU A 38 6.41 -21.34 -10.04
CA GLU A 38 7.20 -20.42 -10.85
C GLU A 38 6.37 -19.21 -11.30
N ILE A 39 7.02 -18.05 -11.38
CA ILE A 39 6.44 -16.78 -11.85
C ILE A 39 7.50 -16.08 -12.69
N ASP A 40 7.08 -15.37 -13.74
CA ASP A 40 7.98 -14.51 -14.50
C ASP A 40 8.64 -13.46 -13.59
N LEU A 41 9.97 -13.46 -13.56
CA LEU A 41 10.77 -12.61 -12.67
C LEU A 41 10.57 -11.13 -12.97
N GLU A 42 10.47 -10.75 -14.25
CA GLU A 42 10.33 -9.36 -14.67
C GLU A 42 8.97 -8.80 -14.26
N SER A 43 7.89 -9.54 -14.54
CA SER A 43 6.53 -9.20 -14.14
C SER A 43 6.40 -9.07 -12.63
N PHE A 44 6.93 -10.05 -11.88
CA PHE A 44 6.96 -10.01 -10.42
C PHE A 44 7.73 -8.80 -9.88
N ALA A 45 8.97 -8.60 -10.32
CA ALA A 45 9.82 -7.52 -9.83
C ALA A 45 9.20 -6.15 -10.14
N THR A 46 8.62 -5.99 -11.32
CA THR A 46 7.94 -4.77 -11.73
C THR A 46 6.69 -4.53 -10.90
N SER A 47 5.88 -5.55 -10.65
CA SER A 47 4.68 -5.45 -9.82
C SER A 47 5.03 -4.93 -8.42
N ILE A 48 5.95 -5.59 -7.73
CA ILE A 48 6.31 -5.22 -6.35
C ILE A 48 7.00 -3.85 -6.27
N LEU A 49 7.87 -3.52 -7.24
CA LEU A 49 8.50 -2.21 -7.31
C LEU A 49 7.43 -1.10 -7.40
N ASN A 50 6.42 -1.30 -8.23
CA ASN A 50 5.33 -0.34 -8.39
C ASN A 50 4.44 -0.27 -7.14
N PHE A 51 4.19 -1.39 -6.46
CA PHE A 51 3.52 -1.35 -5.15
C PHE A 51 4.28 -0.49 -4.14
N GLY A 52 5.60 -0.68 -4.02
CA GLY A 52 6.44 0.15 -3.16
C GLY A 52 6.37 1.64 -3.52
N LYS A 53 6.41 1.98 -4.81
CA LYS A 53 6.25 3.36 -5.30
C LYS A 53 4.85 3.94 -5.01
N ALA A 54 3.79 3.15 -5.13
CA ALA A 54 2.43 3.58 -4.79
C ALA A 54 2.31 3.93 -3.30
N ILE A 55 2.92 3.12 -2.42
CA ILE A 55 2.97 3.43 -0.99
C ILE A 55 3.72 4.74 -0.71
N GLN A 56 4.83 5.02 -1.42
CA GLN A 56 5.53 6.30 -1.25
C GLN A 56 4.64 7.50 -1.60
N VAL A 57 3.80 7.40 -2.63
CA VAL A 57 2.84 8.46 -2.97
C VAL A 57 1.80 8.66 -1.86
N ILE A 58 1.30 7.58 -1.25
CA ILE A 58 0.39 7.67 -0.10
C ILE A 58 1.09 8.36 1.07
N LYS A 59 2.32 7.93 1.39
CA LYS A 59 3.14 8.50 2.47
C LYS A 59 3.33 10.01 2.28
N GLU A 60 3.73 10.45 1.08
CA GLU A 60 3.87 11.87 0.74
C GLU A 60 2.55 12.63 0.88
N SER A 61 1.44 12.03 0.47
CA SER A 61 0.10 12.66 0.54
C SER A 61 -0.44 12.79 1.97
N LEU A 62 0.05 11.93 2.88
CA LEU A 62 -0.22 11.95 4.32
C LEU A 62 0.79 12.78 5.11
N GLU A 63 1.78 13.40 4.44
CA GLU A 63 2.82 14.22 5.06
C GLU A 63 3.61 13.46 6.16
N ILE A 64 3.75 12.13 6.01
CA ILE A 64 4.54 11.29 6.91
C ILE A 64 6.03 11.58 6.64
N GLU A 65 6.77 12.05 7.63
CA GLU A 65 8.18 12.44 7.46
C GLU A 65 9.13 11.23 7.55
N GLU A 66 8.74 10.19 8.29
CA GLU A 66 9.57 9.02 8.58
C GLU A 66 10.06 8.32 7.30
N LYS A 67 11.29 7.81 7.34
CA LYS A 67 11.82 7.04 6.22
C LYS A 67 11.05 5.72 6.14
N LEU A 68 10.37 5.51 5.02
CA LEU A 68 9.77 4.22 4.70
C LEU A 68 10.75 3.37 3.92
N ASP A 69 11.12 2.25 4.51
CA ASP A 69 11.88 1.18 3.89
C ASP A 69 10.94 -0.01 3.62
N VAL A 70 10.96 -0.54 2.40
CA VAL A 70 10.12 -1.67 2.00
C VAL A 70 11.06 -2.84 1.77
N LYS A 71 10.88 -3.89 2.57
CA LYS A 71 11.68 -5.12 2.47
C LYS A 71 10.80 -6.24 1.96
N ILE A 72 11.36 -7.08 1.11
CA ILE A 72 10.64 -8.18 0.48
C ILE A 72 11.37 -9.47 0.85
N ILE A 73 10.61 -10.43 1.37
CA ILE A 73 11.07 -11.74 1.78
C ILE A 73 10.25 -12.78 1.04
N ALA A 74 10.90 -13.64 0.26
CA ALA A 74 10.25 -14.80 -0.33
C ALA A 74 9.99 -15.83 0.77
N THR A 75 8.75 -16.33 0.87
CA THR A 75 8.37 -17.25 1.97
C THR A 75 7.95 -18.64 1.49
N LYS A 76 7.19 -18.72 0.39
CA LYS A 76 6.80 -19.98 -0.28
C LYS A 76 6.68 -19.74 -1.78
N GLU A 77 6.72 -20.81 -2.57
CA GLU A 77 6.33 -20.80 -3.99
C GLU A 77 5.06 -19.96 -4.23
N GLY A 78 5.11 -19.03 -5.19
CA GLY A 78 4.01 -18.10 -5.50
C GLY A 78 3.67 -17.04 -4.43
N SER A 79 4.38 -16.96 -3.30
CA SER A 79 4.04 -16.01 -2.22
C SER A 79 5.23 -15.24 -1.63
N PHE A 80 5.03 -13.94 -1.46
CA PHE A 80 6.02 -13.02 -0.94
C PHE A 80 5.47 -12.29 0.27
N GLN A 81 6.30 -12.18 1.30
CA GLN A 81 6.04 -11.30 2.43
C GLN A 81 6.74 -9.97 2.15
N VAL A 82 5.98 -8.88 2.21
CA VAL A 82 6.45 -7.52 2.10
C VAL A 82 6.39 -6.90 3.49
N ASP A 83 7.56 -6.71 4.09
CA ASP A 83 7.69 -6.02 5.37
C ASP A 83 7.79 -4.52 5.12
N LEU A 84 6.84 -3.77 5.65
CA LEU A 84 6.89 -2.32 5.67
C LEU A 84 7.57 -1.90 6.96
N VAL A 85 8.71 -1.22 6.83
CA VAL A 85 9.52 -0.75 7.96
C VAL A 85 9.54 0.78 7.93
N LEU A 86 8.93 1.41 8.93
CA LEU A 86 9.13 2.83 9.17
C LEU A 86 10.29 3.03 10.14
N ALA A 87 11.32 3.73 9.68
CA ALA A 87 12.48 4.09 10.48
C ALA A 87 12.46 5.58 10.81
N THR A 88 12.35 5.89 12.11
CA THR A 88 12.52 7.24 12.63
C THR A 88 14.02 7.56 12.71
N GLN A 89 14.58 8.15 11.65
CA GLN A 89 15.94 8.68 11.75
C GLN A 89 15.91 10.06 12.42
N GLY A 90 16.35 10.11 13.68
CA GLY A 90 16.85 11.33 14.30
C GLY A 90 15.93 12.09 15.26
N MET A 91 15.57 11.50 16.41
CA MET A 91 15.34 12.29 17.63
C MET A 91 15.51 11.45 18.92
N TRP A 92 16.66 10.80 19.06
CA TRP A 92 16.96 10.01 20.26
C TRP A 92 17.64 10.86 21.33
N GLN A 93 16.86 11.42 22.27
CA GLN A 93 17.24 11.33 23.70
C GLN A 93 16.06 11.53 24.68
N SER A 94 14.98 12.25 24.34
CA SER A 94 14.06 12.73 25.42
C SER A 94 12.64 12.15 25.49
N PHE A 95 12.18 11.31 24.56
CA PHE A 95 10.77 10.88 24.55
C PHE A 95 10.60 9.39 24.22
N LYS A 96 11.14 8.50 25.05
CA LYS A 96 11.01 7.03 24.85
C LYS A 96 9.61 6.46 25.11
N GLY A 97 8.61 7.28 25.43
CA GLY A 97 7.25 6.84 25.75
C GLY A 97 6.15 7.23 24.75
N LEU A 98 6.41 8.16 23.84
CA LEU A 98 5.38 8.72 22.94
C LEU A 98 5.52 8.26 21.47
N PHE A 99 6.73 7.93 21.03
CA PHE A 99 7.00 7.65 19.61
C PHE A 99 6.75 6.20 19.16
N ALA A 100 6.56 5.25 20.08
CA ALA A 100 6.25 3.86 19.71
C ALA A 100 4.84 3.72 19.11
N SER A 101 3.90 4.62 19.45
CA SER A 101 2.56 4.66 18.85
C SER A 101 2.53 5.34 17.49
N GLU A 102 3.42 6.31 17.24
CA GLU A 102 3.37 7.15 16.04
C GLU A 102 3.75 6.36 14.78
N GLY A 103 4.84 5.56 14.82
CA GLY A 103 5.23 4.69 13.69
C GLY A 103 4.16 3.64 13.34
N ALA A 104 3.58 3.00 14.35
CA ALA A 104 2.48 2.05 14.17
C ALA A 104 1.22 2.72 13.62
N SER A 105 0.93 3.95 14.07
CA SER A 105 -0.16 4.74 13.50
C SER A 105 0.08 5.10 12.04
N ALA A 106 1.33 5.41 11.65
CA ALA A 106 1.66 5.79 10.29
C ALA A 106 1.50 4.64 9.30
N ILE A 107 1.99 3.42 9.60
CA ILE A 107 1.74 2.27 8.72
C ILE A 107 0.26 1.92 8.70
N THR A 108 -0.42 1.95 9.86
CA THR A 108 -1.87 1.72 9.94
C THR A 108 -2.65 2.71 9.08
N ASN A 109 -2.24 3.99 9.04
CA ASN A 109 -2.86 5.02 8.21
C ASN A 109 -2.66 4.74 6.73
N ILE A 110 -1.45 4.33 6.31
CA ILE A 110 -1.18 3.92 4.92
C ILE A 110 -2.06 2.71 4.53
N MET A 111 -2.14 1.68 5.38
CA MET A 111 -2.97 0.50 5.13
C MET A 111 -4.47 0.85 5.07
N SER A 112 -4.90 1.77 5.94
CA SER A 112 -6.27 2.30 5.93
C SER A 112 -6.57 3.09 4.65
N MET A 113 -5.63 3.89 4.14
CA MET A 113 -5.78 4.57 2.85
C MET A 113 -5.91 3.58 1.69
N LEU A 114 -5.11 2.51 1.68
CA LEU A 114 -5.28 1.44 0.69
C LEU A 114 -6.68 0.78 0.81
N GLY A 115 -7.19 0.66 2.03
CA GLY A 115 -8.44 -0.04 2.33
C GLY A 115 -8.20 -1.50 2.70
N ILE A 116 -7.03 -1.83 3.25
CA ILE A 116 -6.69 -3.17 3.74
C ILE A 116 -6.63 -3.07 5.27
N GLY A 117 -7.62 -3.62 5.97
CA GLY A 117 -7.77 -3.44 7.44
C GLY A 117 -9.22 -3.28 7.91
N ILE A 118 -9.39 -2.72 9.12
CA ILE A 118 -10.57 -2.70 10.03
C ILE A 118 -11.92 -2.23 9.41
N SER A 119 -11.98 -1.80 8.15
CA SER A 119 -13.27 -1.55 7.51
C SER A 119 -13.37 -1.84 6.03
N GLY A 120 -12.28 -1.99 5.24
CA GLY A 120 -12.29 -2.35 3.81
C GLY A 120 -13.09 -1.46 2.83
N LEU A 121 -14.04 -0.69 3.37
CA LEU A 121 -15.08 0.08 2.73
C LEU A 121 -14.64 1.54 2.81
N GLY A 122 -14.17 2.09 1.70
CA GLY A 122 -13.80 3.52 1.60
C GLY A 122 -12.32 3.82 1.36
N GLY A 123 -11.46 2.80 1.23
CA GLY A 123 -10.07 2.97 0.80
C GLY A 123 -9.90 3.04 -0.73
N LEU A 124 -8.65 3.17 -1.19
CA LEU A 124 -8.29 3.29 -2.60
C LEU A 124 -8.74 2.08 -3.43
N PHE A 125 -8.60 0.85 -2.90
CA PHE A 125 -9.08 -0.34 -3.59
C PHE A 125 -10.60 -0.38 -3.74
N ALA A 126 -11.34 0.06 -2.72
CA ALA A 126 -12.79 0.19 -2.80
C ALA A 126 -13.20 1.24 -3.84
N LEU A 127 -12.45 2.35 -3.95
CA LEU A 127 -12.70 3.38 -4.97
C LEU A 127 -12.46 2.86 -6.39
N TYR A 128 -11.37 2.13 -6.64
CA TYR A 128 -11.15 1.46 -7.93
C TYR A 128 -12.31 0.53 -8.29
N LYS A 129 -12.75 -0.30 -7.33
CA LYS A 129 -13.86 -1.24 -7.54
C LYS A 129 -15.18 -0.54 -7.79
N HIS A 130 -15.47 0.53 -7.05
CA HIS A 130 -16.68 1.34 -7.22
C HIS A 130 -16.77 1.97 -8.61
N LEU A 131 -15.64 2.50 -9.10
CA LEU A 131 -15.60 3.12 -10.43
C LEU A 131 -15.48 2.11 -11.57
N GLY A 132 -14.98 0.90 -11.30
CA GLY A 132 -14.88 -0.16 -12.30
C GLY A 132 -14.08 0.24 -13.56
N GLY A 133 -13.10 1.13 -13.42
CA GLY A 133 -12.34 1.68 -14.55
C GLY A 133 -13.11 2.68 -15.42
N LYS A 134 -14.24 3.24 -14.94
CA LYS A 134 -15.05 4.28 -15.61
C LYS A 134 -15.05 5.62 -14.87
N GLU A 135 -15.32 6.72 -15.60
CA GLU A 135 -15.42 8.05 -14.99
C GLU A 135 -16.63 8.10 -14.06
N PRO A 136 -16.53 8.76 -12.89
CA PRO A 136 -17.69 8.98 -12.07
C PRO A 136 -18.72 9.83 -12.82
N LYS A 137 -19.99 9.49 -12.66
CA LYS A 137 -21.11 10.23 -13.20
C LYS A 137 -21.31 11.56 -12.48
N ASN A 138 -21.08 11.58 -11.17
CA ASN A 138 -21.16 12.79 -10.36
C ASN A 138 -20.22 12.72 -9.16
N ILE A 139 -19.75 13.88 -8.72
CA ILE A 139 -18.89 14.05 -7.56
C ILE A 139 -19.40 15.23 -6.75
N GLU A 140 -19.62 15.03 -5.46
CA GLU A 140 -20.08 16.08 -4.54
C GLU A 140 -19.17 16.12 -3.31
N GLU A 141 -18.50 17.25 -3.10
CA GLU A 141 -17.65 17.46 -1.91
C GLU A 141 -18.48 17.96 -0.72
N LYS A 142 -18.35 17.29 0.42
CA LYS A 142 -19.00 17.61 1.70
C LYS A 142 -17.97 17.66 2.82
N GLY A 143 -17.21 18.76 2.88
CA GLY A 143 -16.13 18.92 3.86
C GLY A 143 -14.99 17.92 3.61
N ASN A 144 -14.80 16.97 4.54
CA ASN A 144 -13.75 15.95 4.45
C ASN A 144 -14.22 14.65 3.77
N ILE A 145 -15.47 14.60 3.30
CA ILE A 145 -16.06 13.47 2.59
C ILE A 145 -16.37 13.89 1.16
N VAL A 146 -16.19 12.98 0.22
CA VAL A 146 -16.53 13.14 -1.19
C VAL A 146 -17.49 12.02 -1.57
N LEU A 147 -18.70 12.39 -1.95
CA LEU A 147 -19.69 11.46 -2.49
C LEU A 147 -19.39 11.23 -3.97
N ILE A 148 -19.13 9.98 -4.35
CA ILE A 148 -18.82 9.59 -5.73
C ILE A 148 -19.95 8.70 -6.26
N VAL A 149 -20.58 9.15 -7.35
CA VAL A 149 -21.62 8.40 -8.06
C VAL A 149 -20.98 7.71 -9.27
N ASP A 150 -21.09 6.39 -9.36
CA ASP A 150 -20.60 5.60 -10.49
C ASP A 150 -21.50 5.73 -11.74
N ASP A 151 -21.15 5.04 -12.82
CA ASP A 151 -21.93 5.09 -14.07
C ASP A 151 -23.33 4.43 -13.95
N GLY A 152 -23.47 3.47 -13.04
CA GLY A 152 -24.72 2.80 -12.68
C GLY A 152 -25.64 3.64 -11.80
N GLY A 153 -25.16 4.75 -11.24
CA GLY A 153 -25.91 5.63 -10.34
C GLY A 153 -25.81 5.24 -8.86
N ILE A 154 -24.92 4.32 -8.49
CA ILE A 154 -24.62 3.97 -7.10
C ILE A 154 -23.69 5.03 -6.53
N ALA A 155 -24.01 5.53 -5.33
CA ALA A 155 -23.26 6.55 -4.65
C ALA A 155 -22.56 5.99 -3.40
N LEU A 156 -21.26 6.24 -3.26
CA LEU A 156 -20.47 5.88 -2.09
C LEU A 156 -19.68 7.09 -1.58
N ASP A 157 -19.52 7.15 -0.25
CA ASP A 157 -18.73 8.17 0.43
C ASP A 157 -17.27 7.74 0.58
N PHE A 158 -16.36 8.62 0.23
CA PHE A 158 -14.91 8.44 0.40
C PHE A 158 -14.32 9.61 1.16
N ALA A 159 -13.27 9.35 1.97
CA ALA A 159 -12.49 10.43 2.55
C ALA A 159 -11.85 11.27 1.43
N LYS A 160 -11.87 12.60 1.55
CA LYS A 160 -11.27 13.52 0.57
C LYS A 160 -9.83 13.14 0.22
N LYS A 161 -9.05 12.74 1.22
CA LYS A 161 -7.66 12.29 1.04
C LYS A 161 -7.52 11.05 0.13
N VAL A 162 -8.45 10.09 0.21
CA VAL A 162 -8.48 8.92 -0.68
C VAL A 162 -8.69 9.37 -2.12
N VAL A 163 -9.61 10.30 -2.34
CA VAL A 163 -9.92 10.84 -3.68
C VAL A 163 -8.79 11.71 -4.24
N GLU A 164 -8.06 12.45 -3.38
CA GLU A 164 -6.84 13.19 -3.75
C GLU A 164 -5.72 12.24 -4.20
N ILE A 165 -5.45 11.18 -3.41
CA ILE A 165 -4.43 10.18 -3.76
C ILE A 165 -4.80 9.47 -5.06
N TYR A 166 -6.07 9.08 -5.22
CA TYR A 166 -6.57 8.43 -6.43
C TYR A 166 -6.38 9.30 -7.68
N GLN A 167 -6.50 10.62 -7.57
CA GLN A 167 -6.24 11.55 -8.67
C GLN A 167 -4.77 11.74 -9.00
N ASN A 168 -3.86 11.34 -8.12
CA ASN A 168 -2.44 11.48 -8.38
C ASN A 168 -2.03 10.59 -9.57
N PRO A 169 -1.54 11.16 -10.68
CA PRO A 169 -1.24 10.40 -11.90
C PRO A 169 -0.13 9.36 -11.68
N LYS A 170 0.83 9.63 -10.78
CA LYS A 170 1.87 8.67 -10.43
C LYS A 170 1.29 7.50 -9.65
N PHE A 171 0.41 7.77 -8.68
CA PHE A 171 -0.27 6.71 -7.93
C PHE A 171 -1.04 5.78 -8.87
N ARG A 172 -1.83 6.35 -9.79
CA ARG A 172 -2.59 5.54 -10.78
C ARG A 172 -1.68 4.69 -11.66
N GLU A 173 -0.59 5.27 -12.15
CA GLU A 173 0.37 4.54 -12.97
C GLU A 173 1.04 3.38 -12.20
N TYR A 174 1.45 3.63 -10.96
CA TYR A 174 2.04 2.59 -10.12
C TYR A 174 1.03 1.50 -9.76
N MET A 175 -0.22 1.87 -9.44
CA MET A 175 -1.26 0.88 -9.18
C MET A 175 -1.62 0.06 -10.44
N GLU A 176 -1.66 0.70 -11.60
CA GLU A 176 -1.88 -0.01 -12.87
C GLU A 176 -0.80 -1.07 -13.10
N ASN A 177 0.47 -0.68 -12.96
CA ASN A 177 1.60 -1.60 -13.17
C ASN A 177 1.73 -2.67 -12.07
N PHE A 178 1.31 -2.37 -10.84
CA PHE A 178 1.25 -3.36 -9.76
C PHE A 178 0.26 -4.48 -10.11
N ILE A 179 -0.91 -4.12 -10.66
CA ILE A 179 -2.02 -5.06 -10.88
C ILE A 179 -1.98 -5.71 -12.26
N LYS A 180 -1.84 -4.93 -13.33
CA LYS A 180 -2.00 -5.44 -14.70
C LYS A 180 -0.82 -6.27 -15.16
N ASN A 181 0.41 -5.87 -14.88
CA ASN A 181 1.59 -6.62 -15.33
C ASN A 181 1.55 -8.11 -14.96
N PRO A 182 1.24 -8.49 -13.70
CA PRO A 182 1.06 -9.90 -13.35
C PRO A 182 -0.23 -10.49 -13.93
N LEU A 183 -1.37 -9.77 -13.90
CA LEU A 183 -2.67 -10.30 -14.36
C LEU A 183 -2.86 -10.29 -15.90
N ASP A 184 -1.90 -9.76 -16.65
CA ASP A 184 -1.83 -9.88 -18.11
C ASP A 184 -1.22 -11.22 -18.54
N SER A 185 -0.48 -11.90 -17.64
CA SER A 185 -0.05 -13.28 -17.84
C SER A 185 -1.25 -14.24 -17.77
N ASP A 186 -1.21 -15.33 -18.54
CA ASP A 186 -2.16 -16.45 -18.43
C ASP A 186 -1.89 -17.36 -17.23
N GLU A 187 -0.80 -17.11 -16.50
CA GLU A 187 -0.42 -17.92 -15.35
C GLU A 187 -1.05 -17.45 -14.04
N ILE A 188 -1.39 -16.15 -13.94
CA ILE A 188 -1.85 -15.52 -12.70
C ILE A 188 -3.31 -15.13 -12.86
N ASP A 189 -4.16 -15.68 -11.99
CA ASP A 189 -5.61 -15.41 -11.96
C ASP A 189 -6.00 -14.45 -10.84
N VAL A 190 -5.22 -14.37 -9.76
CA VAL A 190 -5.55 -13.57 -8.57
C VAL A 190 -4.28 -13.00 -7.93
N ILE A 191 -4.33 -11.74 -7.54
CA ILE A 191 -3.40 -11.14 -6.57
C ILE A 191 -4.13 -11.00 -5.24
N SER A 192 -3.58 -11.58 -4.17
CA SER A 192 -4.11 -11.43 -2.83
C SER A 192 -3.17 -10.59 -1.97
N VAL A 193 -3.70 -9.56 -1.32
CA VAL A 193 -2.98 -8.73 -0.37
C VAL A 193 -3.57 -8.94 1.02
N LYS A 194 -2.78 -9.52 1.93
CA LYS A 194 -3.18 -9.80 3.30
C LYS A 194 -2.46 -8.86 4.27
N TYR A 195 -3.23 -8.25 5.17
CA TYR A 195 -2.73 -7.48 6.30
C TYR A 195 -3.48 -7.89 7.56
N ASN A 196 -2.79 -8.27 8.63
CA ASN A 196 -3.40 -8.86 9.82
C ASN A 196 -4.32 -10.04 9.44
N ASN A 197 -5.63 -9.93 9.74
CA ASN A 197 -6.64 -10.94 9.41
C ASN A 197 -7.42 -10.61 8.13
N ASP A 198 -7.21 -9.43 7.54
CA ASP A 198 -7.93 -8.96 6.37
C ASP A 198 -7.21 -9.40 5.09
N VAL A 199 -7.98 -9.87 4.12
CA VAL A 199 -7.50 -10.29 2.81
C VAL A 199 -8.27 -9.53 1.75
N LEU A 200 -7.54 -8.80 0.91
CA LEU A 200 -8.03 -8.22 -0.32
C LEU A 200 -7.65 -9.15 -1.48
N GLU A 201 -8.63 -9.58 -2.25
CA GLU A 201 -8.40 -10.36 -3.48
C GLU A 201 -8.71 -9.51 -4.70
N ILE A 202 -7.82 -9.56 -5.69
CA ILE A 202 -7.92 -8.83 -6.94
C ILE A 202 -7.87 -9.89 -8.05
N PRO A 203 -9.03 -10.37 -8.51
CA PRO A 203 -9.09 -11.35 -9.58
C PRO A 203 -8.72 -10.70 -10.93
N LYS A 204 -8.27 -11.52 -11.88
CA LYS A 204 -7.92 -11.12 -13.25
C LYS A 204 -9.07 -10.40 -13.97
N SER A 205 -10.32 -10.72 -13.63
CA SER A 205 -11.52 -10.01 -14.12
C SER A 205 -11.54 -8.52 -13.78
N ASP A 206 -10.91 -8.13 -12.68
CA ASP A 206 -10.95 -6.77 -12.12
C ASP A 206 -9.74 -5.94 -12.57
N LYS A 207 -8.79 -6.52 -13.32
CA LYS A 207 -7.54 -5.84 -13.73
C LYS A 207 -7.80 -4.51 -14.45
N ASP A 208 -8.88 -4.46 -15.21
CA ASP A 208 -9.26 -3.30 -16.00
C ASP A 208 -9.80 -2.14 -15.17
N PHE A 209 -10.16 -2.38 -13.89
CA PHE A 209 -10.57 -1.32 -12.97
C PHE A 209 -9.42 -0.37 -12.66
N TYR A 210 -8.18 -0.84 -12.78
CA TYR A 210 -6.96 -0.11 -12.41
C TYR A 210 -6.29 0.62 -13.60
N LYS A 211 -6.96 0.72 -14.76
CA LYS A 211 -6.44 1.46 -15.91
C LYS A 211 -6.28 2.95 -15.61
N LYS A 212 -5.19 3.56 -16.08
CA LYS A 212 -4.93 5.00 -15.95
C LYS A 212 -5.94 5.89 -16.68
N THR A 213 -6.73 5.36 -17.60
CA THR A 213 -7.59 6.10 -18.53
C THR A 213 -8.80 6.74 -17.86
N PHE A 214 -8.59 7.95 -17.32
CA PHE A 214 -9.55 9.04 -17.43
C PHE A 214 -8.82 10.25 -17.99
N GLY A 215 -9.49 10.98 -18.89
CA GLY A 215 -9.05 12.32 -19.23
C GLY A 215 -8.94 13.14 -17.95
N GLN A 216 -8.02 14.09 -17.88
CA GLN A 216 -7.73 14.90 -16.70
C GLN A 216 -8.91 15.81 -16.29
N LYS A 217 -10.06 15.25 -15.91
CA LYS A 217 -11.00 15.93 -15.03
C LYS A 217 -10.52 15.69 -13.61
N ASN A 218 -9.98 16.73 -13.00
CA ASN A 218 -9.75 16.72 -11.56
C ASN A 218 -11.09 16.41 -10.88
N LEU A 219 -11.13 15.32 -10.11
CA LEU A 219 -12.32 14.92 -9.38
C LEU A 219 -12.57 15.83 -8.17
N ILE A 220 -11.60 16.68 -7.83
CA ILE A 220 -11.69 17.71 -6.80
C ILE A 220 -11.46 19.07 -7.45
N CYS A 221 -12.34 20.03 -7.17
CA CYS A 221 -12.09 21.42 -7.53
C CYS A 221 -11.06 21.99 -6.53
N ARG A 222 -9.94 22.51 -7.06
CA ARG A 222 -8.98 23.27 -6.24
C ARG A 222 -9.51 24.66 -5.92
#